data_AF-A0A6P1GBM3-F1
#
_entry.id   AF-A0A6P1GBM3-F1
#
_cell.length_a   1.000
_cell.length_b   1.000
_cell.length_c   1.000
_cell.angle_alpha   90.00
_cell.angle_beta   90.00
_cell.angle_gamma   90.00
#
_symmetry.space_group_name_H-M   'P 1'
#
loop_
_entity.id
_entity.type
_entity.pdbx_description
1 polymer ?
#
loop_
_entity_poly.entity_id
_entity_poly.type
_entity_poly.pdbx_seq_one_letter_code
_entity_poly.pdbx_strand_id
1 'polypeptide(L)'
;MDMVITPGASAPNHGARPFDPSSWLMAYVGLGGGYTVTGTSCCLHFPNSLTQTEQSALAAHQLPLLADPAKREAVRAYLTARSPKEVLSC
;
A
#
# COMPACT_ATOMS: atom_id res chain seq x y z
N MET A 1 -47.52 13.19 -6.91
CA MET A 1 -47.09 12.67 -5.60
C MET A 1 -46.47 11.30 -5.84
N ASP A 2 -45.29 10.94 -5.39
CA ASP A 2 -44.17 11.62 -4.77
C ASP A 2 -42.97 10.67 -4.99
N MET A 3 -41.79 11.23 -5.24
CA MET A 3 -40.53 10.50 -5.44
C MET A 3 -40.15 9.75 -4.16
N VAL A 4 -39.82 8.46 -4.24
CA VAL A 4 -38.86 7.86 -3.31
C VAL A 4 -37.65 7.42 -4.11
N ILE A 5 -36.72 8.36 -4.18
CA ILE A 5 -35.35 8.17 -4.65
C ILE A 5 -34.70 7.15 -3.72
N THR A 6 -34.32 6.00 -4.26
CA THR A 6 -33.42 5.06 -3.60
C THR A 6 -32.17 5.83 -3.17
N PRO A 7 -31.85 5.96 -1.87
CA PRO A 7 -30.55 6.49 -1.49
C PRO A 7 -29.52 5.47 -1.96
N GLY A 8 -28.82 5.81 -3.05
CA GLY A 8 -27.58 5.19 -3.43
C GLY A 8 -26.65 5.30 -2.23
N ALA A 9 -26.51 4.19 -1.51
CA ALA A 9 -25.57 4.06 -0.42
C ALA A 9 -24.16 4.02 -1.01
N SER A 10 -23.66 5.19 -1.41
CA SER A 10 -22.22 5.46 -1.50
C SER A 10 -21.68 5.55 -0.09
N ALA A 11 -21.69 4.43 0.63
CA ALA A 11 -20.97 4.29 1.88
C ALA A 11 -19.49 4.05 1.52
N PRO A 12 -18.54 4.95 1.84
CA PRO A 12 -17.13 4.74 1.56
C PRO A 12 -16.47 3.72 2.49
N ASN A 13 -17.22 3.09 3.40
CA ASN A 13 -16.71 2.13 4.37
C ASN A 13 -17.25 0.73 4.08
N HIS A 14 -16.90 0.18 2.92
CA HIS A 14 -17.08 -1.25 2.69
C HIS A 14 -15.93 -1.99 3.38
N GLY A 15 -16.19 -2.52 4.58
CA GLY A 15 -15.30 -3.45 5.31
C GLY A 15 -15.04 -4.78 4.58
N ALA A 16 -15.36 -4.86 3.29
CA ALA A 16 -15.12 -5.99 2.40
C ALA A 16 -14.37 -5.58 1.12
N ARG A 17 -13.75 -4.38 1.09
CA ARG A 17 -12.83 -4.08 -0.02
C ARG A 17 -11.59 -4.99 0.13
N PRO A 18 -11.30 -5.87 -0.84
CA PRO A 18 -10.11 -6.69 -0.79
C PRO A 18 -8.89 -5.78 -0.66
N PHE A 19 -7.91 -6.21 0.14
CA PHE A 19 -6.66 -5.48 0.27
C PHE A 19 -5.97 -5.41 -1.09
N ASP A 20 -5.81 -4.19 -1.60
CA ASP A 20 -5.15 -3.97 -2.88
C ASP A 20 -3.70 -3.51 -2.63
N PRO A 21 -2.70 -4.38 -2.88
CA PRO A 21 -1.30 -4.06 -2.60
C PRO A 21 -0.79 -2.89 -3.45
N SER A 22 -1.37 -2.67 -4.64
CA SER A 22 -0.98 -1.57 -5.53
C SER A 22 -1.38 -0.20 -4.96
N SER A 23 -2.63 -0.07 -4.52
CA SER A 23 -3.18 1.13 -3.91
C SER A 23 -2.50 1.42 -2.57
N TRP A 24 -2.25 0.37 -1.78
CA TRP A 24 -1.51 0.52 -0.52
C TRP A 24 -0.09 1.05 -0.77
N LEU A 25 0.62 0.50 -1.76
CA LEU A 25 1.97 0.93 -2.11
C LEU A 25 1.99 2.35 -2.66
N MET A 26 1.03 2.73 -3.52
CA MET A 26 0.93 4.11 -4.01
C MET A 26 0.71 5.11 -2.87
N ALA A 27 -0.13 4.77 -1.89
CA ALA A 27 -0.31 5.60 -0.71
C ALA A 27 0.96 5.66 0.15
N TYR A 28 1.65 4.53 0.32
CA TYR A 28 2.92 4.48 1.07
C TYR A 28 3.99 5.37 0.42
N VAL A 29 4.16 5.29 -0.90
CA VAL A 29 5.09 6.15 -1.66
C VAL A 29 4.64 7.61 -1.66
N GLY A 30 3.33 7.86 -1.74
CA GLY A 30 2.76 9.21 -1.67
C GLY A 30 2.99 9.90 -0.33
N LEU A 31 3.10 9.12 0.76
CA LEU A 31 3.54 9.60 2.09
C LEU A 31 5.06 9.77 2.21
N GLY A 32 5.80 9.55 1.12
CA GLY A 32 7.25 9.63 1.08
C GLY A 32 7.96 8.32 1.47
N GLY A 33 7.24 7.21 1.59
CA GLY A 33 7.84 5.90 1.88
C GLY A 33 8.66 5.36 0.71
N GLY A 34 9.82 4.79 1.02
CA GLY A 34 10.69 4.15 0.03
C GLY A 34 10.60 2.64 0.10
N TYR A 35 10.80 1.96 -1.04
CA TYR A 35 10.92 0.51 -1.05
C TYR A 35 12.03 0.07 -2.00
N THR A 36 12.64 -1.05 -1.67
CA THR A 36 13.65 -1.72 -2.48
C THR A 36 13.19 -3.15 -2.70
N VAL A 37 13.31 -3.64 -3.94
CA VAL A 37 13.05 -5.05 -4.25
C VAL A 37 14.37 -5.68 -4.65
N THR A 38 14.73 -6.78 -3.99
CA THR A 38 15.96 -7.55 -4.23
C THR A 38 15.58 -8.98 -4.58
N GLY A 39 15.44 -9.26 -5.88
CA GLY A 39 14.99 -10.56 -6.37
C GLY A 39 13.62 -10.95 -5.79
N THR A 40 13.58 -11.98 -4.95
CA THR A 40 12.36 -12.48 -4.28
C THR A 40 12.07 -11.83 -2.92
N SER A 41 12.83 -10.80 -2.55
CA SER A 41 12.67 -10.07 -1.30
C SER A 41 12.31 -8.61 -1.57
N CYS A 42 11.59 -7.98 -0.63
CA CYS A 42 11.31 -6.55 -0.66
C CYS A 42 11.51 -5.96 0.73
N CYS A 43 12.09 -4.76 0.79
CA CYS A 43 12.31 -4.00 2.01
C CYS A 43 11.61 -2.64 1.89
N LEU A 44 10.79 -2.30 2.87
CA LEU A 44 10.21 -0.97 3.03
C LEU A 44 11.13 -0.15 3.94
N HIS A 45 11.41 1.10 3.58
CA HIS A 45 12.29 1.98 4.36
C HIS A 45 11.75 3.41 4.41
N PHE A 46 12.12 4.11 5.48
CA PHE A 46 11.80 5.52 5.67
C PHE A 46 12.98 6.37 5.17
N PRO A 47 12.81 7.17 4.10
CA PRO A 47 13.87 8.09 3.71
C PRO A 47 14.13 9.12 4.82
N ASN A 48 15.41 9.44 5.02
CA ASN A 48 15.88 10.33 6.09
C ASN A 48 15.42 11.79 5.93
N SER A 49 14.85 12.14 4.78
CA SER A 49 14.38 13.49 4.45
C SER A 49 12.97 13.79 4.96
N LEU A 50 12.29 12.83 5.59
CA LEU A 50 10.91 12.98 6.03
C LEU A 50 10.80 13.70 7.37
N THR A 51 9.81 14.59 7.47
CA THR A 51 9.43 15.23 8.73
C THR A 51 8.90 14.19 9.73
N GLN A 52 8.92 14.52 11.02
CA GLN A 52 8.43 13.62 12.07
C GLN A 52 6.93 13.24 11.89
N THR A 53 6.14 14.15 11.35
CA THR A 53 4.72 13.90 11.01
C THR A 53 4.58 12.86 9.91
N GLU A 54 5.38 12.94 8.85
CA GLU A 54 5.38 11.98 7.74
C GLU A 54 5.87 10.59 8.19
N GLN A 55 6.91 10.55 9.02
CA GLN A 55 7.39 9.30 9.61
C GLN A 55 6.31 8.62 10.46
N SER A 56 5.58 9.40 11.27
CA SER A 56 4.47 8.89 12.08
C SER A 56 3.30 8.40 11.21
N ALA A 57 2.99 9.11 10.12
CA ALA A 57 1.97 8.71 9.16
C ALA A 57 2.36 7.41 8.44
N LEU A 58 3.63 7.26 8.02
CA LEU A 58 4.14 6.03 7.40
C LEU A 58 4.13 4.85 8.38
N ALA A 59 4.53 5.07 9.64
CA ALA A 59 4.48 4.03 10.66
C ALA A 59 3.04 3.55 10.89
N ALA A 60 2.08 4.47 10.98
CA ALA A 60 0.66 4.15 11.07
C ALA A 60 0.17 3.39 9.81
N HIS A 61 0.67 3.74 8.63
CA HIS A 61 0.34 3.08 7.36
C HIS A 61 0.90 1.66 7.26
N GLN A 62 1.99 1.35 7.97
CA GLN A 62 2.60 0.03 8.05
C GLN A 62 1.95 -0.90 9.10
N LEU A 63 1.31 -0.36 10.13
CA LEU A 63 0.59 -1.16 11.15
C LEU A 63 -0.32 -2.26 10.56
N PRO A 64 -1.16 -2.01 9.53
CA PRO A 64 -2.00 -3.07 8.96
C PRO A 64 -1.20 -4.21 8.29
N LEU A 65 0.03 -3.97 7.81
CA LEU A 65 0.93 -5.03 7.31
C LEU A 65 1.64 -5.77 8.44
N LEU A 66 1.85 -5.09 9.57
CA LEU A 66 2.41 -5.70 10.77
C LEU A 66 1.39 -6.63 11.43
N ALA A 67 0.13 -6.22 11.48
CA ALA A 67 -0.98 -6.97 12.07
C ALA A 67 -1.44 -8.17 11.22
N ASP A 68 -1.27 -8.11 9.89
CA ASP A 68 -1.78 -9.13 8.97
C ASP A 68 -0.66 -9.66 8.03
N PRO A 69 -0.20 -10.90 8.22
CA PRO A 69 0.85 -11.47 7.38
C PRO A 69 0.39 -11.73 5.94
N ALA A 70 -0.92 -11.94 5.69
CA ALA A 70 -1.43 -12.15 4.33
C ALA A 70 -1.35 -10.85 3.50
N LYS A 71 -1.61 -9.69 4.11
CA LYS A 71 -1.39 -8.39 3.46
C LYS A 71 0.08 -8.14 3.16
N ARG A 72 0.98 -8.55 4.06
CA ARG A 72 2.43 -8.46 3.85
C ARG A 72 2.88 -9.30 2.66
N GLU A 73 2.44 -10.55 2.60
CA GLU A 73 2.74 -11.42 1.47
C GLU A 73 2.10 -10.91 0.17
N ALA A 74 0.91 -10.31 0.21
CA ALA A 74 0.30 -9.68 -0.96
C ALA A 74 1.12 -8.49 -1.50
N VAL A 75 1.61 -7.61 -0.62
CA VAL A 75 2.51 -6.51 -1.03
C VAL A 75 3.83 -7.04 -1.56
N ARG A 76 4.41 -8.06 -0.90
CA ARG A 76 5.64 -8.69 -1.35
C ARG A 76 5.48 -9.34 -2.73
N ALA A 77 4.45 -10.17 -2.90
CA ALA A 77 4.15 -10.81 -4.18
C ALA A 77 3.92 -9.78 -5.28
N TYR A 78 3.20 -8.69 -4.98
CA TYR A 78 3.03 -7.58 -5.90
C TYR A 78 4.36 -6.93 -6.29
N LEU A 79 5.20 -6.57 -5.32
CA LEU A 79 6.51 -5.95 -5.55
C LEU A 79 7.48 -6.84 -6.32
N THR A 80 7.52 -8.14 -6.00
CA THR A 80 8.35 -9.12 -6.70
C THR A 80 7.83 -9.41 -8.11
N ALA A 81 6.51 -9.43 -8.32
CA ALA A 81 5.93 -9.60 -9.66
C ALA A 81 6.11 -8.36 -10.55
N ARG A 82 6.10 -7.16 -9.95
CA ARG A 82 6.25 -5.90 -10.68
C ARG A 82 7.68 -5.46 -10.89
N SER A 83 8.63 -6.01 -10.13
CA SER A 83 10.04 -5.79 -10.42
C SER A 83 10.33 -6.49 -11.73
N PRO A 84 10.50 -5.73 -12.84
CA PRO A 84 11.12 -6.33 -14.00
C PRO A 84 12.45 -6.82 -13.45
N LYS A 85 12.78 -8.04 -13.79
CA LYS A 85 14.15 -8.49 -13.85
C LYS A 85 14.83 -7.47 -14.77
N GLU A 86 15.27 -6.33 -14.21
CA GLU A 86 16.22 -5.44 -14.83
C GLU A 86 17.47 -6.31 -14.88
N VAL A 87 17.52 -7.08 -15.97
CA VAL A 87 18.74 -7.58 -16.55
C VAL A 87 19.57 -6.31 -16.68
N LEU A 88 20.42 -6.11 -15.69
CA LEU A 88 21.65 -5.35 -15.82
C LEU A 88 22.33 -5.94 -17.05
N SER A 89 21.98 -5.41 -18.22
CA SER A 89 22.81 -5.50 -19.41
C SER A 89 24.01 -4.63 -19.09
N CYS A 90 25.04 -5.27 -18.52
CA CYS A 90 26.39 -4.74 -18.50
C CYS A 90 26.87 -4.46 -19.94
#